data_AF-B4J3U8-F1
#
_entry.id   AF-B4J3U8-F1
#
_cell.length_a   1.000
_cell.length_b   1.000
_cell.length_c   1.000
_cell.angle_alpha   90.00
_cell.angle_beta   90.00
_cell.angle_gamma   90.00
#
_symmetry.space_group_name_H-M   'P 1'
#
loop_
_entity.id
_entity.type
_entity.pdbx_description
1 polymer ?
#
loop_
_entity_poly.entity_id
_entity_poly.type
_entity_poly.pdbx_seq_one_letter_code
_entity_poly.pdbx_strand_id
1 'polypeptide(L)'
;MRTQQRTLHTLTLQVLANSIVNNKKTQATIWQTHGVQISEQAYSPPLGSSNNVLLMIMYNIYLGLGAHLISDLVVFQSCVRLWQAINETQSEHNFEYLHFLLEHFIVQAGRICVVCYQRLDLVEERIAFLDYVAHYLRENSPNGELSSVILQFFAKEFRLKSDCILRETIKLRHQLHPREVHTLLRIIASASGSEKYDKIYASDQSLFINVSSLLRCVVAADKESKNVGSLDKPMTKLEEVALSSNIDASYEAQVSFELKTLLVRCTANLLYENPANRGYCLDTQLLPTLLECTNMDARNPLMREWSILAIRNACINCPEAQQVIAGLTMQGAAPNDILSELNLDMGALRITDRTDKQK
;
A
#
# COMPACT_ATOMS: atom_id res chain seq x y z
N MET A 1 37.12 13.54 18.76
CA MET A 1 36.92 14.71 17.88
C MET A 1 35.62 14.65 17.07
N ARG A 2 35.35 13.59 16.26
CA ARG A 2 34.11 13.51 15.46
C ARG A 2 32.80 13.60 16.27
N THR A 3 32.75 12.98 17.45
CA THR A 3 31.57 13.04 18.33
C THR A 3 31.34 14.46 18.90
N GLN A 4 32.39 15.12 19.37
CA GLN A 4 32.31 16.50 19.89
C GLN A 4 31.89 17.51 18.81
N GLN A 5 32.38 17.34 17.57
CA GLN A 5 31.96 18.18 16.44
C GLN A 5 30.48 17.99 16.09
N ARG A 6 29.97 16.74 16.10
CA ARG A 6 28.53 16.46 15.90
C ARG A 6 27.68 17.08 17.00
N THR A 7 28.08 16.93 18.27
CA THR A 7 27.36 17.54 19.40
C THR A 7 27.34 19.06 19.29
N LEU A 8 28.48 19.70 18.99
CA LEU A 8 28.54 21.14 18.81
C LEU A 8 27.63 21.61 17.68
N HIS A 9 27.65 20.90 16.54
CA HIS A 9 26.78 21.19 15.40
C HIS A 9 25.29 21.11 15.77
N THR A 10 24.85 20.03 16.43
CA THR A 10 23.45 19.90 16.88
C THR A 10 23.07 21.01 17.86
N LEU A 11 23.94 21.35 18.81
CA LEU A 11 23.67 22.44 19.76
C LEU A 11 23.56 23.80 19.05
N THR A 12 24.41 24.08 18.06
CA THR A 12 24.30 25.30 17.25
C THR A 12 22.98 25.35 16.48
N LEU A 13 22.57 24.23 15.87
CA LEU A 13 21.27 24.14 15.20
C LEU A 13 20.11 24.33 16.18
N GLN A 14 20.20 23.81 17.41
CA GLN A 14 19.15 23.98 18.41
C GLN A 14 19.03 25.44 18.86
N VAL A 15 20.15 26.14 19.04
CA VAL A 15 20.15 27.58 19.35
C VAL A 15 19.49 28.36 18.20
N LEU A 16 19.82 28.01 16.95
CA LEU A 16 19.20 28.59 15.77
C LEU A 16 17.68 28.33 15.75
N ALA A 17 17.27 27.07 15.98
CA ALA A 17 15.87 26.66 16.03
C ALA A 17 15.08 27.38 17.13
N ASN A 18 15.69 27.63 18.28
CA ASN A 18 15.05 28.40 19.35
C ASN A 18 14.92 29.89 18.99
N SER A 19 15.90 30.45 18.27
CA SER A 19 15.91 31.88 17.91
C SER A 19 14.81 32.29 16.92
N ILE A 20 14.26 31.34 16.18
CA ILE A 20 13.18 31.57 15.20
C ILE A 20 11.78 31.41 15.80
N VAL A 21 11.62 30.79 16.97
CA VAL A 21 10.29 30.51 17.54
C VAL A 21 9.58 31.83 17.81
N ASN A 22 8.40 32.01 17.22
CA ASN A 22 7.59 33.22 17.29
C ASN A 22 8.31 34.53 16.89
N ASN A 23 9.42 34.45 16.13
CA ASN A 23 10.18 35.60 15.68
C ASN A 23 10.21 35.69 14.16
N LYS A 24 9.19 36.33 13.58
CA LYS A 24 9.01 36.49 12.13
C LYS A 24 10.21 37.14 11.42
N LYS A 25 10.90 38.08 12.07
CA LYS A 25 12.08 38.74 11.50
C LYS A 25 13.24 37.76 11.37
N THR A 26 13.53 37.02 12.43
CA THR A 26 14.60 36.01 12.44
C THR A 26 14.28 34.85 11.50
N GLN A 27 13.01 34.40 11.45
CA GLN A 27 12.52 33.41 10.49
C GLN A 27 12.81 33.85 9.03
N ALA A 28 12.45 35.09 8.67
CA ALA A 28 12.69 35.63 7.34
C ALA A 28 14.19 35.70 7.01
N THR A 29 15.01 36.25 7.91
CA THR A 29 16.46 36.37 7.70
C THR A 29 17.13 35.00 7.52
N ILE A 30 16.78 34.02 8.35
CA ILE A 30 17.37 32.68 8.28
C ILE A 30 16.95 31.98 7.00
N TRP A 31 15.67 32.02 6.63
CA TRP A 31 15.22 31.34 5.41
C TRP A 31 15.82 31.97 4.15
N GLN A 32 15.88 33.30 4.07
CA GLN A 32 16.47 34.00 2.93
C GLN A 32 17.97 33.72 2.78
N THR A 33 18.69 33.51 3.88
CA THR A 33 20.14 33.32 3.86
C THR A 33 20.54 31.84 3.73
N HIS A 34 19.77 30.94 4.34
CA HIS A 34 20.16 29.53 4.54
C HIS A 34 19.08 28.51 4.16
N GLY A 35 17.93 28.94 3.61
CA GLY A 35 16.77 28.07 3.36
C GLY A 35 17.08 26.89 2.45
N VAL A 36 17.89 27.09 1.40
CA VAL A 36 18.32 26.01 0.49
C VAL A 36 19.12 24.96 1.25
N GLN A 37 20.16 25.38 1.99
CA GLN A 37 21.00 24.46 2.76
C GLN A 37 20.21 23.75 3.86
N ILE A 38 19.27 24.44 4.53
CA ILE A 38 18.39 23.84 5.53
C ILE A 38 17.57 22.72 4.88
N SER A 39 16.94 23.00 3.73
CA SER A 39 16.08 22.04 3.04
C SER A 39 16.84 20.82 2.53
N GLU A 40 18.05 20.99 2.01
CA GLU A 40 18.91 19.90 1.50
C GLU A 40 19.47 19.04 2.65
N GLN A 41 19.90 19.68 3.74
CA GLN A 41 20.45 18.96 4.88
C GLN A 41 19.37 18.25 5.70
N ALA A 42 18.11 18.69 5.63
CA ALA A 42 17.00 18.06 6.36
C ALA A 42 16.85 16.57 6.06
N TYR A 43 17.19 16.11 4.86
CA TYR A 43 17.10 14.70 4.46
C TYR A 43 18.46 14.05 4.13
N SER A 44 19.58 14.77 4.31
CA SER A 44 20.91 14.26 3.95
C SER A 44 21.44 13.28 5.00
N PRO A 45 22.00 12.12 4.59
CA PRO A 45 22.65 11.18 5.50
C PRO A 45 24.01 11.71 6.00
N PRO A 46 24.52 11.22 7.15
CA PRO A 46 23.90 10.24 8.04
C PRO A 46 22.72 10.85 8.79
N LEU A 47 21.60 10.12 8.83
CA LEU A 47 20.40 10.58 9.54
C LEU A 47 20.64 10.61 11.05
N GLY A 48 20.12 11.64 11.70
CA GLY A 48 20.18 11.78 13.15
C GLY A 48 19.41 12.99 13.67
N SER A 49 19.66 13.36 14.92
CA SER A 49 18.94 14.45 15.59
C SER A 49 19.03 15.79 14.87
N SER A 50 20.14 16.08 14.17
CA SER A 50 20.29 17.30 13.37
C SER A 50 19.21 17.44 12.29
N ASN A 51 18.82 16.35 11.63
CA ASN A 51 17.77 16.37 10.61
C ASN A 51 16.42 16.76 11.23
N ASN A 52 16.08 16.23 12.42
CA ASN A 52 14.87 16.62 13.13
C ASN A 52 14.89 18.11 13.55
N VAL A 53 16.03 18.64 13.99
CA VAL A 53 16.17 20.07 14.32
C VAL A 53 16.05 20.97 13.08
N LEU A 54 16.55 20.52 11.92
CA LEU A 54 16.36 21.23 10.65
C LEU A 54 14.88 21.24 10.23
N LEU A 55 14.17 20.13 10.41
CA LEU A 55 12.72 20.10 10.21
C LEU A 55 11.96 20.95 11.23
N MET A 56 12.39 21.02 12.49
CA MET A 56 11.86 21.98 13.46
C MET A 56 11.99 23.42 12.95
N ILE A 57 13.14 23.76 12.37
CA ILE A 57 13.38 25.07 11.76
C ILE A 57 12.38 25.33 10.63
N MET A 58 12.27 24.40 9.70
CA MET A 58 11.32 24.49 8.58
C MET A 58 9.88 24.60 9.06
N TYR A 59 9.47 23.80 10.05
CA TYR A 59 8.13 23.79 10.63
C TYR A 59 7.75 25.13 11.25
N ASN A 60 8.64 25.70 12.08
CA ASN A 60 8.38 27.00 12.71
C ASN A 60 8.29 28.14 11.69
N ILE A 61 9.12 28.10 10.64
CA ILE A 61 9.08 29.08 9.54
C ILE A 61 7.78 28.92 8.74
N TYR A 62 7.41 27.67 8.41
CA TYR A 62 6.20 27.36 7.66
C TYR A 62 4.94 27.76 8.42
N LEU A 63 4.83 27.47 9.71
CA LEU A 63 3.67 27.91 10.51
C LEU A 63 3.64 29.42 10.74
N GLY A 64 4.80 30.06 10.93
CA GLY A 64 4.87 31.48 11.28
C GLY A 64 4.59 32.43 10.11
N LEU A 65 5.05 32.07 8.92
CA LEU A 65 5.02 32.93 7.72
C LEU A 65 4.35 32.27 6.51
N GLY A 66 4.03 30.97 6.57
CA GLY A 66 3.31 30.24 5.54
C GLY A 66 4.05 30.15 4.20
N ALA A 67 3.25 29.89 3.16
CA ALA A 67 3.66 29.84 1.77
C ALA A 67 4.30 31.14 1.23
N HIS A 68 4.28 32.24 2.00
CA HIS A 68 4.87 33.52 1.58
C HIS A 68 6.39 33.52 1.57
N LEU A 69 7.02 32.67 2.39
CA LEU A 69 8.47 32.64 2.55
C LEU A 69 9.08 31.32 2.08
N ILE A 70 8.41 30.21 2.37
CA ILE A 70 8.82 28.87 1.99
C ILE A 70 7.69 28.24 1.18
N SER A 71 7.99 27.72 -0.01
CA SER A 71 6.94 27.10 -0.83
C SER A 71 6.48 25.76 -0.26
N ASP A 72 5.19 25.47 -0.40
CA ASP A 72 4.60 24.18 0.02
C ASP A 72 5.35 23.00 -0.60
N LEU A 73 5.74 23.12 -1.87
CA LEU A 73 6.47 22.07 -2.58
C LEU A 73 7.82 21.76 -1.93
N VAL A 74 8.58 22.78 -1.50
CA VAL A 74 9.89 22.58 -0.86
C VAL A 74 9.71 21.87 0.48
N VAL A 75 8.75 22.28 1.30
CA VAL A 75 8.46 21.61 2.58
C VAL A 75 8.08 20.16 2.34
N PHE A 76 7.14 19.93 1.44
CA PHE A 76 6.62 18.61 1.10
C PHE A 76 7.72 17.69 0.57
N GLN A 77 8.51 18.16 -0.41
CA GLN A 77 9.62 17.40 -0.99
C GLN A 77 10.69 17.04 0.05
N SER A 78 11.10 17.98 0.92
CA SER A 78 12.07 17.70 1.98
C SER A 78 11.55 16.61 2.93
N CYS A 79 10.26 16.64 3.28
CA CYS A 79 9.65 15.61 4.12
C CYS A 79 9.62 14.25 3.42
N VAL A 80 9.17 14.21 2.17
CA VAL A 80 9.10 12.97 1.37
C VAL A 80 10.48 12.34 1.18
N ARG A 81 11.51 13.16 0.89
CA ARG A 81 12.89 12.69 0.77
C ARG A 81 13.46 12.18 2.08
N LEU A 82 13.14 12.83 3.21
CA LEU A 82 13.57 12.30 4.51
C LEU A 82 12.89 10.96 4.80
N TRP A 83 11.58 10.83 4.54
CA TRP A 83 10.87 9.57 4.70
C TRP A 83 11.47 8.45 3.84
N GLN A 84 11.80 8.76 2.59
CA GLN A 84 12.52 7.84 1.70
C GLN A 84 13.85 7.40 2.32
N ALA A 85 14.68 8.35 2.78
CA ALA A 85 15.97 8.06 3.39
C ALA A 85 15.83 7.23 4.69
N ILE A 86 14.80 7.48 5.51
CA ILE A 86 14.50 6.69 6.71
C ILE A 86 14.26 5.22 6.33
N ASN A 87 13.43 4.97 5.32
CA ASN A 87 13.12 3.63 4.86
C ASN A 87 14.35 2.92 4.25
N GLU A 88 15.15 3.63 3.46
CA GLU A 88 16.38 3.09 2.85
C GLU A 88 17.45 2.72 3.88
N THR A 89 17.57 3.53 4.94
CA THR A 89 18.59 3.33 5.99
C THR A 89 18.09 2.55 7.20
N GLN A 90 16.81 2.19 7.24
CA GLN A 90 16.14 1.58 8.40
C GLN A 90 16.42 2.34 9.70
N SER A 91 16.38 3.68 9.64
CA SER A 91 16.75 4.53 10.78
C SER A 91 15.72 4.43 11.90
N GLU A 92 16.18 4.11 13.11
CA GLU A 92 15.36 4.07 14.34
C GLU A 92 15.21 5.45 15.03
N HIS A 93 15.83 6.50 14.47
CA HIS A 93 15.70 7.86 15.02
C HIS A 93 14.26 8.37 14.91
N ASN A 94 13.83 9.10 15.94
CA ASN A 94 12.53 9.77 15.94
C ASN A 94 12.61 11.12 15.20
N PHE A 95 11.71 11.32 14.23
CA PHE A 95 11.57 12.55 13.44
C PHE A 95 10.18 13.14 13.61
N GLU A 96 9.84 13.64 14.81
CA GLU A 96 8.50 14.16 15.10
C GLU A 96 8.04 15.27 14.14
N TYR A 97 8.94 16.17 13.74
CA TYR A 97 8.60 17.29 12.85
C TYR A 97 8.35 16.85 11.41
N LEU A 98 8.85 15.67 11.01
CA LEU A 98 8.47 15.04 9.74
C LEU A 98 6.98 14.71 9.77
N HIS A 99 6.55 14.04 10.84
CA HIS A 99 5.16 13.63 11.01
C HIS A 99 4.24 14.85 11.11
N PHE A 100 4.58 15.86 11.92
CA PHE A 100 3.77 17.08 12.02
C PHE A 100 3.56 17.77 10.68
N LEU A 101 4.61 17.87 9.86
CA LEU A 101 4.52 18.49 8.53
C LEU A 101 3.70 17.64 7.56
N LEU A 102 4.00 16.34 7.44
CA LEU A 102 3.27 15.47 6.52
C LEU A 102 1.79 15.34 6.90
N GLU A 103 1.49 15.21 8.20
CA GLU A 103 0.13 15.19 8.73
C GLU A 103 -0.64 16.47 8.44
N HIS A 104 0.00 17.64 8.54
CA HIS A 104 -0.62 18.89 8.10
C HIS A 104 -1.05 18.81 6.62
N PHE A 105 -0.21 18.26 5.74
CA PHE A 105 -0.58 18.07 4.33
C PHE A 105 -1.73 17.07 4.13
N ILE A 106 -1.67 15.91 4.78
CA ILE A 106 -2.62 14.82 4.52
C ILE A 106 -3.97 14.97 5.24
N VAL A 107 -4.00 15.68 6.37
CA VAL A 107 -5.23 15.92 7.16
C VAL A 107 -5.84 17.29 6.84
N GLN A 108 -5.04 18.37 6.90
CA GLN A 108 -5.57 19.73 6.87
C GLN A 108 -5.48 20.37 5.48
N ALA A 109 -4.36 20.19 4.78
CA ALA A 109 -4.04 20.89 3.54
C ALA A 109 -4.20 20.00 2.29
N GLY A 110 -5.23 19.16 2.25
CA GLY A 110 -5.38 18.10 1.25
C GLY A 110 -5.30 18.55 -0.22
N ARG A 111 -5.84 19.72 -0.57
CA ARG A 111 -5.71 20.29 -1.93
C ARG A 111 -4.27 20.65 -2.27
N ILE A 112 -3.56 21.26 -1.33
CA ILE A 112 -2.14 21.64 -1.49
C ILE A 112 -1.29 20.38 -1.60
N CYS A 113 -1.58 19.37 -0.79
CA CYS A 113 -0.93 18.06 -0.84
C CYS A 113 -1.03 17.42 -2.23
N VAL A 114 -2.22 17.43 -2.85
CA VAL A 114 -2.41 16.92 -4.22
C VAL A 114 -1.57 17.69 -5.23
N VAL A 115 -1.56 19.03 -5.16
CA VAL A 115 -0.73 19.87 -6.04
C VAL A 115 0.76 19.56 -5.86
N CYS A 116 1.22 19.38 -4.63
CA CYS A 116 2.63 19.05 -4.36
C CYS A 116 2.99 17.66 -4.88
N TYR A 117 2.14 16.66 -4.64
CA TYR A 117 2.32 15.30 -5.16
C TYR A 117 2.45 15.28 -6.69
N GLN A 118 1.59 16.00 -7.40
CA GLN A 118 1.60 16.07 -8.87
C GLN A 118 2.86 16.75 -9.42
N ARG A 119 3.54 17.57 -8.60
CA ARG A 119 4.78 18.27 -8.95
C ARG A 119 6.04 17.51 -8.54
N LEU A 120 5.92 16.31 -7.97
CA LEU A 120 7.07 15.44 -7.75
C LEU A 120 7.53 14.87 -9.09
N ASP A 121 8.75 15.22 -9.49
CA ASP A 121 9.35 14.77 -10.76
C ASP A 121 9.73 13.29 -10.70
N LEU A 122 10.26 12.85 -9.57
CA LEU A 122 10.77 11.49 -9.37
C LEU A 122 9.66 10.53 -8.93
N VAL A 123 9.59 9.37 -9.58
CA VAL A 123 8.65 8.30 -9.22
C VAL A 123 8.89 7.80 -7.79
N GLU A 124 10.16 7.67 -7.38
CA GLU A 124 10.52 7.20 -6.04
C GLU A 124 10.01 8.13 -4.94
N GLU A 125 10.01 9.45 -5.17
CA GLU A 125 9.42 10.41 -4.23
C GLU A 125 7.90 10.21 -4.11
N ARG A 126 7.21 9.96 -5.23
CA ARG A 126 5.77 9.67 -5.21
C ARG A 126 5.49 8.38 -4.44
N ILE A 127 6.26 7.32 -4.70
CA ILE A 127 6.12 6.05 -3.99
C ILE A 127 6.40 6.22 -2.50
N ALA A 128 7.46 6.94 -2.12
CA ALA A 128 7.79 7.22 -0.73
C ALA A 128 6.64 7.94 -0.01
N PHE A 129 6.04 8.95 -0.65
CA PHE A 129 4.87 9.62 -0.08
C PHE A 129 3.67 8.67 0.08
N LEU A 130 3.38 7.84 -0.93
CA LEU A 130 2.30 6.85 -0.83
C LEU A 130 2.58 5.81 0.27
N ASP A 131 3.85 5.40 0.44
CA ASP A 131 4.28 4.52 1.52
C ASP A 131 4.04 5.18 2.89
N TYR A 132 4.30 6.48 3.03
CA TYR A 132 3.96 7.25 4.24
C TYR A 132 2.46 7.23 4.52
N VAL A 133 1.62 7.50 3.51
CA VAL A 133 0.15 7.49 3.70
C VAL A 133 -0.37 6.10 4.05
N ALA A 134 0.18 5.06 3.43
CA ALA A 134 -0.15 3.68 3.77
C ALA A 134 0.21 3.35 5.23
N HIS A 135 1.38 3.81 5.70
CA HIS A 135 1.78 3.69 7.10
C HIS A 135 0.83 4.45 8.04
N TYR A 136 0.48 5.70 7.71
CA TYR A 136 -0.46 6.51 8.49
C TYR A 136 -1.86 5.86 8.62
N LEU A 137 -2.35 5.23 7.55
CA LEU A 137 -3.60 4.47 7.58
C LEU A 137 -3.49 3.21 8.45
N ARG A 138 -2.37 2.49 8.39
CA ARG A 138 -2.12 1.30 9.20
C ARG A 138 -2.13 1.60 10.70
N GLU A 139 -1.61 2.77 11.09
CA GLU A 139 -1.66 3.27 12.46
C GLU A 139 -3.02 3.87 12.85
N ASN A 140 -4.09 3.55 12.10
CA ASN A 140 -5.45 4.02 12.32
C ASN A 140 -5.64 5.55 12.29
N SER A 141 -4.79 6.27 11.55
CA SER A 141 -4.86 7.73 11.38
C SER A 141 -4.77 8.47 12.72
N PRO A 142 -3.60 8.41 13.40
CA PRO A 142 -3.45 8.80 14.80
C PRO A 142 -3.74 10.28 15.08
N ASN A 143 -3.51 11.16 14.11
CA ASN A 143 -3.59 12.62 14.27
C ASN A 143 -4.67 13.27 13.40
N GLY A 144 -5.73 12.51 13.06
CA GLY A 144 -6.89 12.99 12.32
C GLY A 144 -7.13 12.23 11.02
N GLU A 145 -8.33 12.39 10.48
CA GLU A 145 -8.75 11.69 9.25
C GLU A 145 -8.04 12.25 8.01
N LEU A 146 -7.69 11.37 7.08
CA LEU A 146 -7.19 11.77 5.77
C LEU A 146 -8.21 12.64 5.05
N SER A 147 -7.73 13.69 4.39
CA SER A 147 -8.57 14.53 3.55
C SER A 147 -9.21 13.71 2.43
N SER A 148 -10.54 13.81 2.32
CA SER A 148 -11.30 13.14 1.26
C SER A 148 -10.83 13.52 -0.16
N VAL A 149 -10.30 14.74 -0.33
CA VAL A 149 -9.70 15.21 -1.59
C VAL A 149 -8.52 14.35 -2.01
N ILE A 150 -7.66 13.96 -1.06
CA ILE A 150 -6.50 13.10 -1.32
C ILE A 150 -6.96 11.70 -1.69
N LEU A 151 -7.91 11.14 -0.93
CA LEU A 151 -8.42 9.80 -1.18
C LEU A 151 -9.11 9.69 -2.56
N GLN A 152 -9.91 10.68 -2.92
CA GLN A 152 -10.53 10.78 -4.26
C GLN A 152 -9.46 10.94 -5.35
N PHE A 153 -8.42 11.72 -5.09
CA PHE A 153 -7.29 11.86 -6.00
C PHE A 153 -6.54 10.53 -6.22
N PHE A 154 -6.27 9.76 -5.17
CA PHE A 154 -5.63 8.44 -5.30
C PHE A 154 -6.48 7.45 -6.08
N ALA A 155 -7.81 7.45 -5.90
CA ALA A 155 -8.69 6.63 -6.73
C ALA A 155 -8.61 7.03 -8.21
N LYS A 156 -8.56 8.34 -8.50
CA LYS A 156 -8.37 8.84 -9.87
C LYS A 156 -7.03 8.42 -10.46
N GLU A 157 -5.93 8.58 -9.73
CA GLU A 157 -4.59 8.18 -10.16
C GLU A 157 -4.50 6.67 -10.39
N PHE A 158 -5.07 5.89 -9.47
CA PHE A 158 -5.14 4.44 -9.62
C PHE A 158 -5.85 4.05 -10.90
N ARG A 159 -7.08 4.56 -11.14
CA ARG A 159 -7.83 4.27 -12.37
C ARG A 159 -7.04 4.62 -13.63
N LEU A 160 -6.44 5.80 -13.68
CA LEU A 160 -5.65 6.24 -14.83
C LEU A 160 -4.51 5.25 -15.12
N LYS A 161 -3.77 4.86 -14.08
CA LYS A 161 -2.58 4.00 -14.21
C LYS A 161 -2.97 2.52 -14.42
N SER A 162 -4.00 2.01 -13.76
CA SER A 162 -4.52 0.65 -13.93
C SER A 162 -5.10 0.43 -15.32
N ASP A 163 -5.83 1.41 -15.85
CA ASP A 163 -6.34 1.38 -17.22
C ASP A 163 -5.22 1.26 -18.26
N CYS A 164 -4.07 1.90 -18.02
CA CYS A 164 -2.93 1.80 -18.92
C CYS A 164 -2.25 0.42 -18.84
N ILE A 165 -2.27 -0.22 -17.67
CA ILE A 165 -1.86 -1.63 -17.50
C ILE A 165 -2.80 -2.54 -18.29
N LEU A 166 -4.12 -2.35 -18.16
CA LEU A 166 -5.15 -3.15 -18.83
C LEU A 166 -5.12 -3.05 -20.36
N ARG A 167 -4.79 -1.87 -20.91
CA ARG A 167 -4.82 -1.62 -22.37
C ARG A 167 -3.54 -2.02 -23.12
N GLU A 168 -2.62 -2.74 -22.48
CA GLU A 168 -1.33 -3.19 -23.03
C GLU A 168 -0.56 -2.13 -23.83
N THR A 169 -0.75 -0.84 -23.52
CA THR A 169 -0.31 0.22 -24.42
C THR A 169 1.20 0.41 -24.26
N ILE A 170 1.98 -0.24 -25.15
CA ILE A 170 3.46 -0.28 -25.17
C ILE A 170 4.10 1.10 -24.98
N LYS A 171 3.44 2.18 -25.40
CA LYS A 171 3.92 3.57 -25.28
C LYS A 171 3.98 4.12 -23.85
N LEU A 172 3.23 3.55 -22.89
CA LEU A 172 3.18 4.02 -21.49
C LEU A 172 3.91 3.10 -20.51
N ARG A 173 4.40 1.93 -20.94
CA ARG A 173 5.14 0.99 -20.08
C ARG A 173 6.39 1.61 -19.43
N HIS A 174 7.05 2.56 -20.10
CA HIS A 174 8.22 3.24 -19.56
C HIS A 174 7.90 4.34 -18.52
N GLN A 175 6.63 4.76 -18.42
CA GLN A 175 6.17 5.78 -17.46
C GLN A 175 5.38 5.19 -16.29
N LEU A 176 4.93 3.94 -16.41
CA LEU A 176 4.17 3.23 -15.38
C LEU A 176 5.12 2.41 -14.52
N HIS A 177 5.18 2.77 -13.23
CA HIS A 177 5.90 1.98 -12.26
C HIS A 177 4.92 1.06 -11.51
N PRO A 178 5.01 -0.28 -11.66
CA PRO A 178 4.06 -1.21 -11.03
C PRO A 178 3.93 -1.01 -9.53
N ARG A 179 5.02 -0.65 -8.85
CA ARG A 179 5.01 -0.35 -7.41
C ARG A 179 4.14 0.86 -7.05
N GLU A 180 4.06 1.89 -7.89
CA GLU A 180 3.21 3.07 -7.61
C GLU A 180 1.73 2.66 -7.65
N VAL A 181 1.32 1.88 -8.66
CA VAL A 181 -0.05 1.35 -8.76
C VAL A 181 -0.39 0.42 -7.60
N HIS A 182 0.55 -0.45 -7.24
CA HIS A 182 0.42 -1.32 -6.08
C HIS A 182 0.23 -0.53 -4.78
N THR A 183 1.06 0.47 -4.52
CA THR A 183 0.95 1.27 -3.29
C THR A 183 -0.36 2.08 -3.26
N LEU A 184 -0.81 2.62 -4.40
CA LEU A 184 -2.14 3.24 -4.52
C LEU A 184 -3.26 2.25 -4.16
N LEU A 185 -3.22 1.03 -4.71
CA LEU A 185 -4.20 0.00 -4.40
C LEU A 185 -4.18 -0.38 -2.91
N ARG A 186 -2.99 -0.45 -2.29
CA ARG A 186 -2.84 -0.73 -0.86
C ARG A 186 -3.51 0.32 0.01
N ILE A 187 -3.38 1.60 -0.35
CA ILE A 187 -4.08 2.72 0.30
C ILE A 187 -5.60 2.57 0.13
N ILE A 188 -6.06 2.35 -1.11
CA ILE A 188 -7.49 2.23 -1.42
C ILE A 188 -8.12 1.05 -0.68
N ALA A 189 -7.46 -0.12 -0.67
CA ALA A 189 -7.93 -1.31 0.04
C ALA A 189 -7.98 -1.10 1.56
N SER A 190 -7.05 -0.30 2.12
CA SER A 190 -7.05 0.02 3.55
C SER A 190 -8.15 1.03 3.91
N ALA A 191 -8.31 2.08 3.11
CA ALA A 191 -9.33 3.10 3.34
C ALA A 191 -10.75 2.56 3.08
N SER A 192 -10.99 1.83 1.99
CA SER A 192 -12.31 1.25 1.68
C SER A 192 -12.80 0.25 2.73
N GLY A 193 -11.90 -0.40 3.47
CA GLY A 193 -12.24 -1.33 4.55
C GLY A 193 -12.34 -0.67 5.93
N SER A 194 -12.19 0.66 6.02
CA SER A 194 -12.25 1.40 7.28
C SER A 194 -13.57 2.15 7.39
N GLU A 195 -14.24 2.06 8.54
CA GLU A 195 -15.47 2.79 8.84
C GLU A 195 -15.31 4.32 8.75
N LYS A 196 -14.07 4.83 8.83
CA LYS A 196 -13.77 6.26 8.69
C LYS A 196 -13.90 6.74 7.24
N TYR A 197 -13.65 5.86 6.27
CA TYR A 197 -13.44 6.25 4.87
C TYR A 197 -14.28 5.45 3.86
N ASP A 198 -15.02 4.44 4.30
CA ASP A 198 -15.88 3.56 3.49
C ASP A 198 -16.77 4.33 2.50
N LYS A 199 -17.42 5.40 2.97
CA LYS A 199 -18.34 6.24 2.20
C LYS A 199 -17.66 6.99 1.06
N ILE A 200 -16.35 7.24 1.15
CA ILE A 200 -15.62 8.01 0.14
C ILE A 200 -15.57 7.24 -1.19
N TYR A 201 -15.40 5.92 -1.12
CA TYR A 201 -15.31 5.07 -2.32
C TYR A 201 -16.60 4.34 -2.66
N ALA A 202 -17.56 4.25 -1.73
CA ALA A 202 -18.85 3.61 -1.99
C ALA A 202 -19.60 4.22 -3.19
N SER A 203 -19.48 5.53 -3.41
CA SER A 203 -20.10 6.21 -4.56
C SER A 203 -19.31 6.12 -5.87
N ASP A 204 -18.08 5.61 -5.82
CA ASP A 204 -17.17 5.57 -6.98
C ASP A 204 -17.26 4.24 -7.74
N GLN A 205 -18.31 4.09 -8.53
CA GLN A 205 -18.53 2.89 -9.36
C GLN A 205 -17.39 2.67 -10.37
N SER A 206 -16.76 3.75 -10.85
CA SER A 206 -15.64 3.67 -11.80
C SER A 206 -14.43 2.99 -11.19
N LEU A 207 -14.18 3.22 -9.89
CA LEU A 207 -13.14 2.53 -9.14
C LEU A 207 -13.43 1.02 -9.06
N PHE A 208 -14.68 0.64 -8.74
CA PHE A 208 -15.07 -0.77 -8.69
C PHE A 208 -14.86 -1.48 -10.02
N ILE A 209 -15.27 -0.87 -11.13
CA ILE A 209 -15.07 -1.41 -12.49
C ILE A 209 -13.57 -1.61 -12.79
N ASN A 210 -12.73 -0.66 -12.41
CA ASN A 210 -11.28 -0.75 -12.61
C ASN A 210 -10.65 -1.89 -11.80
N VAL A 211 -10.94 -1.95 -10.50
CA VAL A 211 -10.41 -2.98 -9.58
C VAL A 211 -10.86 -4.37 -10.02
N SER A 212 -12.16 -4.55 -10.31
CA SER A 212 -12.71 -5.83 -10.75
C SER A 212 -12.18 -6.27 -12.11
N SER A 213 -12.01 -5.34 -13.06
CA SER A 213 -11.44 -5.68 -14.37
C SER A 213 -9.97 -6.07 -14.26
N LEU A 214 -9.18 -5.36 -13.46
CA LEU A 214 -7.79 -5.72 -13.20
C LEU A 214 -7.67 -7.08 -12.51
N LEU A 215 -8.54 -7.38 -11.53
CA LEU A 215 -8.60 -8.69 -10.90
C LEU A 215 -8.86 -9.81 -11.93
N ARG A 216 -9.85 -9.64 -12.80
CA ARG A 216 -10.16 -10.62 -13.86
C ARG A 216 -8.97 -10.83 -14.81
N CYS A 217 -8.28 -9.76 -15.19
CA CYS A 217 -7.09 -9.85 -16.04
C CYS A 217 -5.94 -10.59 -15.35
N VAL A 218 -5.66 -10.30 -14.07
CA VAL A 218 -4.63 -10.99 -13.29
C VAL A 218 -4.95 -12.48 -13.19
N VAL A 219 -6.19 -12.84 -12.84
CA VAL A 219 -6.62 -14.25 -12.73
C VAL A 219 -6.57 -14.98 -14.08
N ALA A 220 -6.91 -14.30 -15.19
CA ALA A 220 -6.80 -14.88 -16.52
C ALA A 220 -5.34 -15.13 -16.91
N ALA A 221 -4.44 -14.17 -16.65
CA ALA A 221 -3.02 -14.30 -16.91
C ALA A 221 -2.38 -15.46 -16.12
N ASP A 222 -2.78 -15.65 -14.86
CA ASP A 222 -2.31 -16.76 -14.02
C ASP A 222 -2.58 -18.12 -14.69
N LYS A 223 -3.76 -18.30 -15.31
CA LYS A 223 -4.16 -19.55 -15.97
C LYS A 223 -3.38 -19.86 -17.24
N GLU A 224 -2.96 -18.82 -17.96
CA GLU A 224 -2.18 -18.97 -19.19
C GLU A 224 -0.70 -19.26 -18.88
N SER A 225 -0.21 -18.82 -17.72
CA SER A 225 1.17 -19.06 -17.24
C SER A 225 1.39 -20.49 -16.73
N LYS A 226 1.22 -21.50 -17.60
CA LYS A 226 1.46 -22.93 -17.26
C LYS A 226 2.94 -23.31 -17.11
N ASN A 227 3.84 -22.34 -16.98
CA ASN A 227 5.27 -22.61 -16.81
C ASN A 227 5.55 -23.06 -15.37
N VAL A 228 6.13 -24.25 -15.23
CA VAL A 228 6.64 -24.80 -13.98
C VAL A 228 7.68 -23.81 -13.43
N GLY A 229 7.37 -23.16 -12.30
CA GLY A 229 8.23 -22.14 -11.67
C GLY A 229 7.72 -20.69 -11.75
N SER A 230 6.52 -20.45 -12.28
CA SER A 230 5.88 -19.12 -12.19
C SER A 230 5.60 -18.75 -10.73
N LEU A 231 5.99 -17.54 -10.32
CA LEU A 231 5.81 -17.02 -8.97
C LEU A 231 4.34 -16.96 -8.53
N ASP A 232 3.40 -17.00 -9.48
CA ASP A 232 1.97 -16.81 -9.21
C ASP A 232 1.19 -18.13 -9.08
N LYS A 233 1.87 -19.30 -9.19
CA LYS A 233 1.22 -20.60 -8.97
C LYS A 233 1.00 -20.85 -7.46
N PRO A 234 -0.24 -21.10 -7.01
CA PRO A 234 -0.53 -21.38 -5.59
C PRO A 234 0.33 -22.52 -5.05
N MET A 235 0.99 -22.29 -3.91
CA MET A 235 1.75 -23.34 -3.24
C MET A 235 0.79 -24.21 -2.46
N THR A 236 0.64 -25.43 -2.95
CA THR A 236 -0.38 -26.40 -2.51
C THR A 236 0.24 -27.70 -2.03
N LYS A 237 1.58 -27.82 -2.05
CA LYS A 237 2.32 -28.99 -1.56
C LYS A 237 3.23 -28.61 -0.40
N LEU A 238 3.38 -29.50 0.57
CA LEU A 238 4.21 -29.24 1.76
C LEU A 238 5.70 -29.14 1.39
N GLU A 239 6.14 -29.91 0.39
CA GLU A 239 7.51 -29.87 -0.15
C GLU A 239 7.88 -28.50 -0.72
N GLU A 240 6.91 -27.76 -1.26
CA GLU A 240 7.12 -26.41 -1.77
C GLU A 240 7.37 -25.43 -0.60
N VAL A 241 6.68 -25.59 0.52
CA VAL A 241 6.76 -24.70 1.69
C VAL A 241 7.94 -25.03 2.63
N ALA A 242 8.61 -26.16 2.41
CA ALA A 242 9.73 -26.59 3.24
C ALA A 242 10.97 -25.66 3.11
N LEU A 243 11.72 -25.50 4.20
CA LEU A 243 12.99 -24.76 4.22
C LEU A 243 14.06 -25.33 3.27
N SER A 244 13.89 -26.59 2.86
CA SER A 244 14.74 -27.28 1.88
C SER A 244 14.27 -27.13 0.44
N SER A 245 13.20 -26.36 0.18
CA SER A 245 12.69 -26.14 -1.16
C SER A 245 13.68 -25.29 -1.98
N ASN A 246 13.72 -25.52 -3.29
CA ASN A 246 14.48 -24.69 -4.22
C ASN A 246 13.73 -23.41 -4.61
N ILE A 247 12.64 -23.07 -3.92
CA ILE A 247 11.82 -21.90 -4.18
C ILE A 247 12.45 -20.73 -3.42
N ASP A 248 12.73 -19.65 -4.13
CA ASP A 248 13.33 -18.46 -3.55
C ASP A 248 12.39 -17.83 -2.51
N ALA A 249 12.79 -17.87 -1.23
CA ALA A 249 12.04 -17.30 -0.11
C ALA A 249 11.84 -15.77 -0.21
N SER A 250 12.49 -15.09 -1.16
CA SER A 250 12.29 -13.66 -1.42
C SER A 250 11.00 -13.32 -2.18
N TYR A 251 10.13 -14.30 -2.47
CA TYR A 251 8.88 -14.10 -3.21
C TYR A 251 7.95 -13.04 -2.58
N GLU A 252 7.96 -12.88 -1.26
CA GLU A 252 7.15 -11.87 -0.54
C GLU A 252 7.54 -10.43 -0.92
N ALA A 253 8.78 -10.22 -1.37
CA ALA A 253 9.26 -8.90 -1.78
C ALA A 253 8.77 -8.49 -3.18
N GLN A 254 8.13 -9.41 -3.93
CA GLN A 254 7.66 -9.12 -5.28
C GLN A 254 6.28 -8.46 -5.26
N VAL A 255 6.13 -7.41 -6.06
CA VAL A 255 4.88 -6.64 -6.18
C VAL A 255 3.68 -7.50 -6.59
N SER A 256 3.90 -8.59 -7.33
CA SER A 256 2.84 -9.51 -7.75
C SER A 256 2.22 -10.29 -6.58
N PHE A 257 2.99 -10.52 -5.52
CA PHE A 257 2.59 -11.37 -4.40
C PHE A 257 1.36 -10.85 -3.66
N GLU A 258 1.34 -9.57 -3.30
CA GLU A 258 0.20 -8.95 -2.60
C GLU A 258 -0.88 -8.41 -3.56
N LEU A 259 -0.56 -8.20 -4.84
CA LEU A 259 -1.44 -7.53 -5.79
C LEU A 259 -2.82 -8.18 -5.89
N LYS A 260 -2.86 -9.51 -6.09
CA LYS A 260 -4.10 -10.27 -6.23
C LYS A 260 -4.95 -10.21 -4.95
N THR A 261 -4.32 -10.34 -3.79
CA THR A 261 -5.00 -10.22 -2.48
C THR A 261 -5.57 -8.83 -2.27
N LEU A 262 -4.81 -7.78 -2.59
CA LEU A 262 -5.28 -6.41 -2.49
C LEU A 262 -6.46 -6.13 -3.43
N LEU A 263 -6.45 -6.67 -4.64
CA LEU A 263 -7.57 -6.56 -5.60
C LEU A 263 -8.83 -7.26 -5.07
N VAL A 264 -8.71 -8.46 -4.52
CA VAL A 264 -9.84 -9.19 -3.93
C VAL A 264 -10.34 -8.50 -2.67
N ARG A 265 -9.45 -8.07 -1.77
CA ARG A 265 -9.81 -7.29 -0.58
C ARG A 265 -10.55 -6.01 -0.95
N CYS A 266 -10.02 -5.23 -1.89
CA CYS A 266 -10.66 -4.01 -2.35
C CYS A 266 -12.03 -4.29 -2.99
N THR A 267 -12.14 -5.37 -3.77
CA THR A 267 -13.42 -5.83 -4.34
C THR A 267 -14.43 -6.15 -3.24
N ALA A 268 -14.01 -6.90 -2.21
CA ALA A 268 -14.85 -7.25 -1.07
C ALA A 268 -15.38 -6.01 -0.35
N ASN A 269 -14.50 -5.05 -0.07
CA ASN A 269 -14.86 -3.79 0.59
C ASN A 269 -15.87 -2.99 -0.23
N LEU A 270 -15.62 -2.82 -1.53
CA LEU A 270 -16.48 -2.03 -2.42
C LEU A 270 -17.84 -2.70 -2.71
N LEU A 271 -17.95 -4.02 -2.54
CA LEU A 271 -19.22 -4.74 -2.63
C LEU A 271 -20.08 -4.60 -1.38
N TYR A 272 -19.46 -4.34 -0.23
CA TYR A 272 -20.17 -4.31 1.06
C TYR A 272 -21.28 -3.25 1.04
N GLU A 273 -22.51 -3.70 1.31
CA GLU A 273 -23.73 -2.89 1.33
C GLU A 273 -23.95 -2.00 0.09
N ASN A 274 -23.38 -2.37 -1.07
CA ASN A 274 -23.46 -1.56 -2.29
C ASN A 274 -24.27 -2.25 -3.41
N PRO A 275 -25.54 -1.89 -3.62
CA PRO A 275 -26.38 -2.52 -4.65
C PRO A 275 -25.86 -2.33 -6.08
N ALA A 276 -25.29 -1.16 -6.39
CA ALA A 276 -24.80 -0.87 -7.73
C ALA A 276 -23.59 -1.75 -8.09
N ASN A 277 -22.63 -1.86 -7.17
CA ASN A 277 -21.45 -2.71 -7.39
C ASN A 277 -21.83 -4.21 -7.43
N ARG A 278 -22.86 -4.63 -6.69
CA ARG A 278 -23.43 -5.99 -6.82
C ARG A 278 -24.02 -6.25 -8.20
N GLY A 279 -24.77 -5.30 -8.77
CA GLY A 279 -25.25 -5.37 -10.15
C GLY A 279 -24.09 -5.54 -11.13
N TYR A 280 -23.06 -4.71 -11.03
CA TYR A 280 -21.86 -4.83 -11.86
C TYR A 280 -21.13 -6.17 -11.69
N CYS A 281 -21.08 -6.71 -10.46
CA CYS A 281 -20.48 -8.02 -10.20
C CYS A 281 -21.15 -9.14 -11.00
N LEU A 282 -22.48 -9.07 -11.15
CA LEU A 282 -23.25 -10.01 -11.98
C LEU A 282 -22.98 -9.78 -13.46
N ASP A 283 -23.13 -8.54 -13.92
CA ASP A 283 -23.00 -8.18 -15.35
C ASP A 283 -21.62 -8.50 -15.92
N THR A 284 -20.57 -8.39 -15.10
CA THR A 284 -19.18 -8.62 -15.50
C THR A 284 -18.69 -10.05 -15.27
N GLN A 285 -19.55 -10.96 -14.80
CA GLN A 285 -19.15 -12.32 -14.40
C GLN A 285 -17.95 -12.32 -13.44
N LEU A 286 -17.95 -11.41 -12.47
CA LEU A 286 -16.88 -11.32 -11.47
C LEU A 286 -16.93 -12.49 -10.47
N LEU A 287 -18.12 -13.04 -10.23
CA LEU A 287 -18.33 -14.10 -9.23
C LEU A 287 -17.54 -15.40 -9.53
N PRO A 288 -17.48 -15.92 -10.77
CA PRO A 288 -16.55 -16.99 -11.14
C PRO A 288 -15.08 -16.68 -10.84
N THR A 289 -14.62 -15.46 -11.12
CA THR A 289 -13.24 -15.04 -10.82
C THR A 289 -12.95 -15.05 -9.32
N LEU A 290 -13.92 -14.63 -8.49
CA LEU A 290 -13.79 -14.72 -7.04
C LEU A 290 -13.75 -16.18 -6.58
N LEU A 291 -14.60 -17.06 -7.11
CA LEU A 291 -14.57 -18.49 -6.78
C LEU A 291 -13.21 -19.13 -7.08
N GLU A 292 -12.55 -18.76 -8.17
CA GLU A 292 -11.20 -19.24 -8.50
C GLU A 292 -10.12 -18.79 -7.50
N CYS A 293 -10.38 -17.68 -6.81
CA CYS A 293 -9.51 -17.15 -5.76
C CYS A 293 -9.68 -17.86 -4.40
N THR A 294 -10.52 -18.90 -4.31
CA THR A 294 -10.72 -19.67 -3.06
C THR A 294 -9.75 -20.84 -2.89
N ASN A 295 -8.92 -21.11 -3.92
CA ASN A 295 -7.86 -22.11 -3.85
C ASN A 295 -6.86 -21.74 -2.75
N MET A 296 -6.41 -22.72 -1.97
CA MET A 296 -5.40 -22.47 -0.94
C MET A 296 -4.05 -22.17 -1.60
N ASP A 297 -3.40 -21.14 -1.08
CA ASP A 297 -2.01 -20.82 -1.37
C ASP A 297 -1.31 -20.67 -0.01
N ALA A 298 -0.38 -21.58 0.29
CA ALA A 298 0.35 -21.55 1.54
C ALA A 298 1.16 -20.26 1.73
N ARG A 299 1.56 -19.60 0.63
CA ARG A 299 2.23 -18.30 0.72
C ARG A 299 1.27 -17.17 1.04
N ASN A 300 0.02 -17.27 0.60
CA ASN A 300 -0.95 -16.20 0.71
C ASN A 300 -2.21 -16.69 1.43
N PRO A 301 -2.09 -17.02 2.73
CA PRO A 301 -3.17 -17.68 3.46
C PRO A 301 -4.46 -16.87 3.42
N LEU A 302 -4.36 -15.54 3.53
CA LEU A 302 -5.51 -14.62 3.58
C LEU A 302 -6.29 -14.49 2.25
N MET A 303 -5.72 -14.93 1.12
CA MET A 303 -6.35 -14.82 -0.20
C MET A 303 -7.74 -15.47 -0.21
N ARG A 304 -7.85 -16.65 0.41
CA ARG A 304 -9.08 -17.42 0.50
C ARG A 304 -10.14 -16.69 1.31
N GLU A 305 -9.79 -16.15 2.46
CA GLU A 305 -10.71 -15.45 3.37
C GLU A 305 -11.24 -14.18 2.72
N TRP A 306 -10.37 -13.41 2.05
CA TRP A 306 -10.80 -12.23 1.30
C TRP A 306 -11.74 -12.59 0.15
N SER A 307 -11.47 -13.70 -0.54
CA SER A 307 -12.37 -14.17 -1.60
C SER A 307 -13.73 -14.60 -1.04
N ILE A 308 -13.76 -15.36 0.05
CA ILE A 308 -15.00 -15.75 0.72
C ILE A 308 -15.79 -14.51 1.17
N LEU A 309 -15.13 -13.49 1.71
CA LEU A 309 -15.77 -12.24 2.07
C LEU A 309 -16.34 -11.51 0.86
N ALA A 310 -15.62 -11.46 -0.26
CA ALA A 310 -16.09 -10.87 -1.51
C ALA A 310 -17.34 -11.59 -2.04
N ILE A 311 -17.32 -12.92 -2.05
CA ILE A 311 -18.46 -13.76 -2.47
C ILE A 311 -19.66 -13.52 -1.55
N ARG A 312 -19.45 -13.54 -0.22
CA ARG A 312 -20.50 -13.20 0.75
C ARG A 312 -21.10 -11.83 0.41
N ASN A 313 -20.28 -10.81 0.26
CA ASN A 313 -20.75 -9.44 0.01
C ASN A 313 -21.48 -9.32 -1.34
N ALA A 314 -21.07 -10.06 -2.37
CA ALA A 314 -21.79 -10.16 -3.64
C ALA A 314 -23.19 -10.80 -3.47
N CYS A 315 -23.32 -11.81 -2.61
CA CYS A 315 -24.55 -12.57 -2.40
C CYS A 315 -25.51 -11.96 -1.36
N ILE A 316 -25.06 -11.03 -0.50
CA ILE A 316 -25.93 -10.39 0.49
C ILE A 316 -27.11 -9.74 -0.21
N ASN A 317 -28.33 -10.14 0.17
CA ASN A 317 -29.60 -9.61 -0.36
C ASN A 317 -29.66 -9.58 -1.90
N CYS A 318 -29.05 -10.54 -2.60
CA CYS A 318 -29.04 -10.65 -4.05
C CYS A 318 -29.37 -12.09 -4.50
N PRO A 319 -30.66 -12.39 -4.77
CA PRO A 319 -31.09 -13.73 -5.18
C PRO A 319 -30.42 -14.23 -6.47
N GLU A 320 -30.13 -13.33 -7.41
CA GLU A 320 -29.50 -13.66 -8.68
C GLU A 320 -28.06 -14.18 -8.46
N ALA A 321 -27.27 -13.48 -7.62
CA ALA A 321 -25.93 -13.94 -7.25
C ALA A 321 -25.98 -15.26 -6.46
N GLN A 322 -26.95 -15.42 -5.57
CA GLN A 322 -27.16 -16.66 -4.83
C GLN A 322 -27.52 -17.82 -5.76
N GLN A 323 -28.31 -17.57 -6.81
CA GLN A 323 -28.68 -18.58 -7.80
C GLN A 323 -27.48 -19.04 -8.62
N VAL A 324 -26.53 -18.15 -8.94
CA VAL A 324 -25.27 -18.54 -9.58
C VAL A 324 -24.50 -19.53 -8.72
N ILE A 325 -24.41 -19.29 -7.41
CA ILE A 325 -23.75 -20.23 -6.46
C ILE A 325 -24.54 -21.53 -6.32
N ALA A 326 -25.88 -21.45 -6.20
CA ALA A 326 -26.74 -22.62 -6.07
C ALA A 326 -26.75 -23.51 -7.33
N GLY A 327 -26.47 -22.93 -8.50
CA GLY A 327 -26.33 -23.66 -9.76
C GLY A 327 -24.98 -24.37 -9.94
N LEU A 328 -24.02 -24.18 -9.03
CA LEU A 328 -22.74 -24.88 -9.10
C LEU A 328 -22.94 -26.38 -8.83
N THR A 329 -22.36 -27.20 -9.70
CA THR A 329 -22.39 -28.66 -9.53
C THR A 329 -21.23 -29.10 -8.66
N MET A 330 -21.52 -29.84 -7.59
CA MET A 330 -20.49 -30.45 -6.75
C MET A 330 -19.72 -31.50 -7.54
N GLN A 331 -18.44 -31.25 -7.81
CA GLN A 331 -17.54 -32.17 -8.54
C GLN A 331 -16.66 -33.03 -7.60
N GLY A 332 -16.88 -32.95 -6.28
CA GLY A 332 -16.06 -33.60 -5.26
C GLY A 332 -15.28 -32.60 -4.40
N ALA A 333 -14.46 -33.12 -3.47
CA ALA A 333 -13.55 -32.28 -2.70
C ALA A 333 -12.48 -31.69 -3.62
N ALA A 334 -12.17 -30.40 -3.45
CA ALA A 334 -11.05 -29.79 -4.16
C ALA A 334 -9.75 -30.55 -3.77
N PRO A 335 -8.90 -30.93 -4.74
CA PRO A 335 -7.65 -31.61 -4.44
C PRO A 335 -6.79 -30.69 -3.57
N ASN A 336 -6.41 -31.19 -2.40
CA ASN A 336 -5.50 -30.51 -1.49
C ASN A 336 -4.32 -31.43 -1.22
N ASP A 337 -3.25 -31.24 -1.97
CA ASP A 337 -2.05 -32.06 -1.87
C ASP A 337 -1.43 -31.99 -0.45
N ILE A 338 -1.64 -30.90 0.30
CA ILE A 338 -1.22 -30.81 1.72
C ILE A 338 -2.01 -31.78 2.60
N LEU A 339 -3.33 -31.90 2.42
CA LEU A 339 -4.16 -32.80 3.24
C LEU A 339 -3.89 -34.26 2.91
N SER A 340 -3.64 -34.57 1.64
CA SER A 340 -3.27 -35.91 1.22
C SER A 340 -1.85 -36.28 1.68
N GLU A 341 -0.88 -35.36 1.59
CA GLU A 341 0.48 -35.55 2.11
C GLU A 341 0.51 -35.72 3.64
N LEU A 342 -0.37 -35.03 4.37
CA LEU A 342 -0.47 -35.15 5.84
C LEU A 342 -1.38 -36.31 6.30
N ASN A 343 -1.95 -37.12 5.38
CA ASN A 343 -2.96 -38.14 5.66
C ASN A 343 -4.17 -37.60 6.47
N LEU A 344 -4.49 -36.32 6.29
CA LEU A 344 -5.55 -35.60 7.01
C LEU A 344 -6.91 -35.67 6.32
N ASP A 345 -7.00 -36.29 5.15
CA ASP A 345 -8.24 -36.41 4.35
C ASP A 345 -9.44 -37.02 5.11
N MET A 346 -9.18 -37.69 6.25
CA MET A 346 -10.19 -38.33 7.12
C MET A 346 -10.21 -37.79 8.57
N GLY A 347 -9.58 -36.64 8.84
CA GLY A 347 -9.77 -35.91 10.11
C GLY A 347 -8.90 -36.29 11.32
N ALA A 348 -7.85 -37.10 11.16
CA ALA A 348 -6.86 -37.33 12.22
C ALA A 348 -5.46 -37.69 11.66
N LEU A 349 -4.42 -37.14 12.28
CA LEU A 349 -3.02 -37.56 12.07
C LEU A 349 -2.88 -39.04 12.47
N ARG A 350 -2.76 -39.92 11.47
CA ARG A 350 -2.29 -41.30 11.70
C ARG A 350 -0.80 -41.36 11.42
N ILE A 351 0.00 -41.47 12.48
CA ILE A 351 1.39 -41.93 12.36
C ILE A 351 1.31 -43.40 11.96
N THR A 352 1.64 -43.71 10.71
CA THR A 352 1.84 -45.10 10.30
C THR A 352 3.24 -45.50 10.76
N ASP A 353 3.30 -46.34 11.79
CA ASP A 353 4.54 -47.01 12.17
C ASP A 353 5.06 -47.77 10.95
N ARG A 354 6.24 -47.38 10.46
CA ARG A 354 6.95 -48.13 9.42
C ARG A 354 7.22 -49.52 9.96
N THR A 355 6.41 -50.49 9.56
CA THR A 355 6.71 -51.89 9.77
C THR A 355 8.01 -52.21 9.04
N ASP A 356 8.97 -52.70 9.82
CA ASP A 356 10.26 -53.18 9.36
C ASP A 356 10.10 -54.11 8.16
N LYS A 357 10.70 -53.72 7.03
CA LYS A 357 10.93 -54.63 5.92
C LYS A 357 11.96 -55.67 6.37
N GLN A 358 11.48 -56.82 6.85
CA GLN A 358 12.28 -58.05 6.78
C GLN A 358 12.35 -58.51 5.33
N LYS A 359 13.53 -58.33 4.71
CA LYS A 359 14.20 -59.39 3.96
C LYS A 359 15.71 -59.21 4.09
#